data_AF-A0A6B3CBT9-F1
#
_entry.id   AF-A0A6B3CBT9-F1
#
_cell.length_a   1.000
_cell.length_b   1.000
_cell.length_c   1.000
_cell.angle_alpha   90.00
_cell.angle_beta   90.00
_cell.angle_gamma   90.00
#
_symmetry.space_group_name_H-M   'P 1'
#
loop_
_entity.id
_entity.type
_entity.pdbx_description
1 polymer ?
#
loop_
_entity_poly.entity_id
_entity_poly.type
_entity_poly.pdbx_seq_one_letter_code
_entity_poly.pdbx_strand_id
1 'polypeptide(L)'
;MDDMLDAFREAAEAVRYAPPVIPIVSNLTGASVTAEEICTADYWVRHVREAVRFRDGIRGLAALGVTTFIEVGPGGVLTALAQDCLGDEDGATDAVFVPTLRADRPEPAAFAAAVARAHVHGIRVDWSAVFAGRS
;
A
#
# COMPACT_ATOMS: atom_id res chain seq x y z
N MET A 1 22.03 15.88 1.48
CA MET A 1 21.25 14.72 1.01
C MET A 1 22.19 13.68 0.43
N ASP A 2 23.17 14.11 -0.37
CA ASP A 2 24.15 13.20 -0.99
C ASP A 2 24.92 12.35 0.03
N ASP A 3 25.41 12.91 1.14
CA ASP A 3 26.07 12.12 2.21
C ASP A 3 25.17 11.04 2.84
N MET A 4 23.86 11.30 2.92
CA MET A 4 22.90 10.31 3.40
C MET A 4 22.63 9.23 2.34
N LEU A 5 22.72 9.56 1.05
CA LEU A 5 22.48 8.61 -0.04
C LEU A 5 23.58 7.55 -0.10
N ASP A 6 24.83 7.91 0.22
CA ASP A 6 25.94 6.94 0.29
C ASP A 6 25.73 5.95 1.44
N ALA A 7 25.44 6.45 2.65
CA ALA A 7 25.14 5.59 3.79
C ALA A 7 23.88 4.71 3.56
N PHE A 8 22.85 5.26 2.90
CA PHE A 8 21.66 4.50 2.54
C PHE A 8 21.95 3.42 1.49
N ARG A 9 22.81 3.73 0.50
CA ARG A 9 23.27 2.77 -0.51
C ARG A 9 23.99 1.60 0.14
N GLU A 10 24.94 1.86 1.04
CA GLU A 10 25.64 0.79 1.77
C GLU A 10 24.66 -0.12 2.52
N ALA A 11 23.65 0.48 3.18
CA ALA A 11 22.61 -0.28 3.87
C ALA A 11 21.76 -1.11 2.90
N ALA A 12 21.37 -0.54 1.75
CA ALA A 12 20.58 -1.22 0.73
C ALA A 12 21.35 -2.37 0.05
N GLU A 13 22.64 -2.21 -0.23
CA GLU A 13 23.50 -3.25 -0.80
C GLU A 13 23.70 -4.44 0.15
N ALA A 14 23.58 -4.22 1.47
CA ALA A 14 23.62 -5.29 2.47
C ALA A 14 22.30 -6.09 2.57
N VAL A 15 21.20 -5.63 1.95
CA VAL A 15 19.90 -6.33 2.00
C VAL A 15 19.92 -7.53 1.06
N ARG A 16 19.48 -8.69 1.57
CA ARG A 16 19.13 -9.83 0.72
C ARG A 16 17.71 -9.67 0.22
N TYR A 17 17.58 -9.30 -1.04
CA TYR A 17 16.29 -9.19 -1.71
C TYR A 17 15.74 -10.55 -2.15
N ALA A 18 14.41 -10.65 -2.21
CA ALA A 18 13.70 -11.78 -2.78
C ALA A 18 12.60 -11.26 -3.72
N PRO A 19 12.30 -11.96 -4.83
CA PRO A 19 11.22 -11.58 -5.73
C PRO A 19 9.89 -11.43 -4.98
N PRO A 20 9.15 -10.35 -5.20
CA PRO A 20 7.87 -10.13 -4.52
C PRO A 20 6.84 -11.17 -4.98
N VAL A 21 6.18 -11.82 -4.02
CA VAL A 21 5.06 -12.76 -4.30
C VAL A 21 3.71 -12.06 -4.44
N ILE A 22 3.62 -10.81 -3.98
CA ILE A 22 2.48 -9.91 -4.18
C ILE A 22 2.94 -8.84 -5.17
N PRO A 23 2.23 -8.59 -6.28
CA PRO A 23 2.59 -7.55 -7.23
C PRO A 23 2.71 -6.17 -6.57
N ILE A 24 3.72 -5.39 -6.98
CA ILE A 24 3.99 -4.06 -6.45
C ILE A 24 3.84 -3.04 -7.59
N VAL A 25 3.11 -1.96 -7.35
CA VAL A 25 3.10 -0.76 -8.21
C VAL A 25 4.08 0.25 -7.62
N SER A 26 5.05 0.68 -8.42
CA SER A 26 6.10 1.60 -7.98
C SER A 26 5.57 3.02 -7.86
N ASN A 27 5.85 3.68 -6.74
CA ASN A 27 5.58 5.11 -6.56
C ASN A 27 6.55 6.02 -7.32
N LEU A 28 7.52 5.49 -8.07
CA LEU A 28 8.35 6.27 -8.99
C LEU A 28 7.78 6.33 -10.40
N THR A 29 6.97 5.34 -10.79
CA THR A 29 6.52 5.17 -12.18
C THR A 29 5.01 5.11 -12.32
N GLY A 30 4.28 4.72 -11.27
CA GLY A 30 2.86 4.39 -11.34
C GLY A 30 2.56 3.07 -12.04
N ALA A 31 3.59 2.28 -12.36
CA ALA A 31 3.47 1.01 -13.06
C ALA A 31 3.93 -0.17 -12.19
N SER A 32 3.52 -1.39 -12.56
CA SER A 32 4.03 -2.62 -11.95
C SER A 32 5.55 -2.69 -12.07
N VAL A 33 6.23 -2.96 -10.96
CA VAL A 33 7.69 -3.11 -10.90
C VAL A 33 8.05 -4.59 -11.02
N THR A 34 9.13 -4.89 -11.76
CA THR A 34 9.61 -6.28 -11.89
C THR A 34 10.52 -6.65 -10.71
N ALA A 35 10.75 -7.96 -10.52
CA ALA A 35 11.69 -8.45 -9.52
C ALA A 35 13.11 -7.95 -9.80
N GLU A 36 13.53 -7.92 -11.07
CA GLU A 36 14.85 -7.43 -11.49
C GLU A 36 15.06 -5.96 -11.16
N GLU A 37 14.00 -5.15 -11.16
CA GLU A 37 14.08 -3.74 -10.80
C GLU A 37 14.08 -3.56 -9.27
N ILE A 38 13.07 -4.06 -8.56
CA ILE A 38 12.89 -3.78 -7.11
C ILE A 38 13.90 -4.51 -6.20
N CYS A 39 14.49 -5.61 -6.67
CA CYS A 39 15.50 -6.37 -5.94
C CYS A 39 16.92 -5.81 -6.15
N THR A 40 17.05 -4.50 -6.32
CA THR A 40 18.34 -3.80 -6.46
C THR A 40 18.46 -2.66 -5.47
N ALA A 41 19.68 -2.43 -4.95
CA ALA A 41 19.95 -1.27 -4.10
C ALA A 41 19.67 0.06 -4.82
N ASP A 42 19.97 0.11 -6.13
CA ASP A 42 19.72 1.30 -6.97
C ASP A 42 18.25 1.72 -7.01
N TYR A 43 17.31 0.76 -7.05
CA TYR A 43 15.89 1.09 -6.98
C TYR A 43 15.55 1.84 -5.69
N TRP A 44 16.05 1.37 -4.55
CA TRP A 44 15.75 1.98 -3.25
C TRP A 44 16.45 3.32 -3.05
N VAL A 45 17.69 3.47 -3.53
CA VAL A 45 18.41 4.75 -3.53
C VAL A 45 17.68 5.77 -4.41
N ARG A 46 17.16 5.35 -5.57
CA ARG A 46 16.30 6.20 -6.40
C ARG A 46 15.00 6.53 -5.68
N HIS A 47 14.34 5.55 -5.06
CA HIS A 47 13.06 5.74 -4.37
C HIS A 47 13.13 6.73 -3.20
N VAL A 48 14.23 6.73 -2.43
CA VAL A 48 14.41 7.70 -1.33
C VAL A 48 14.78 9.11 -1.81
N ARG A 49 15.30 9.24 -3.03
CA ARG A 49 15.76 10.51 -3.61
C ARG A 49 14.72 11.19 -4.48
N GLU A 50 14.06 10.42 -5.33
CA GLU A 50 13.12 10.91 -6.34
C GLU A 50 11.72 11.13 -5.72
N ALA A 51 10.90 11.94 -6.39
CA ALA A 51 9.59 12.31 -5.89
C ALA A 51 8.61 11.12 -5.88
N VAL A 52 7.82 11.01 -4.81
CA VAL A 52 6.74 10.01 -4.68
C VAL A 52 5.54 10.43 -5.54
N ARG A 53 5.23 9.64 -6.57
CA ARG A 53 4.11 9.80 -7.51
C ARG A 53 2.88 9.03 -7.04
N PHE A 54 2.39 9.33 -5.85
CA PHE A 54 1.29 8.60 -5.21
C PHE A 54 0.02 8.51 -6.08
N ARG A 55 -0.38 9.61 -6.72
CA ARG A 55 -1.55 9.62 -7.62
C ARG A 55 -1.41 8.64 -8.77
N ASP A 56 -0.22 8.57 -9.37
CA ASP A 56 0.05 7.67 -10.48
C ASP A 56 0.05 6.21 -10.00
N GLY A 57 0.52 5.94 -8.79
CA GLY A 57 0.41 4.62 -8.14
C GLY A 57 -1.04 4.18 -7.94
N ILE A 58 -1.90 5.05 -7.40
CA ILE A 58 -3.33 4.75 -7.19
C ILE A 58 -4.06 4.52 -8.52
N ARG A 59 -3.80 5.36 -9.53
CA ARG A 59 -4.37 5.18 -10.87
C ARG A 59 -3.86 3.93 -11.58
N GLY A 60 -2.58 3.59 -11.41
CA GLY A 60 -2.01 2.34 -11.90
C GLY A 60 -2.69 1.12 -11.29
N LEU A 61 -2.93 1.12 -9.98
CA LEU A 61 -3.69 0.07 -9.30
C LEU A 61 -5.13 -0.04 -9.83
N ALA A 62 -5.82 1.08 -10.00
CA ALA A 62 -7.18 1.09 -10.56
C ALA A 62 -7.20 0.55 -12.01
N ALA A 63 -6.23 0.91 -12.84
CA ALA A 63 -6.08 0.39 -14.20
C ALA A 63 -5.81 -1.13 -14.24
N LEU A 64 -5.24 -1.69 -13.17
CA LEU A 64 -5.08 -3.14 -12.98
C LEU A 64 -6.35 -3.82 -12.43
N GLY A 65 -7.45 -3.09 -12.25
CA GLY A 65 -8.72 -3.60 -11.76
C GLY A 65 -8.82 -3.69 -10.23
N VAL A 66 -7.94 -3.02 -9.48
CA VAL A 66 -8.05 -2.95 -8.02
C VAL A 66 -9.25 -2.08 -7.63
N THR A 67 -10.18 -2.66 -6.88
CA THR A 67 -11.40 -1.99 -6.40
C THR A 67 -11.43 -1.80 -4.89
N THR A 68 -10.53 -2.44 -4.14
CA THR A 68 -10.44 -2.30 -2.68
C THR A 68 -9.03 -1.88 -2.28
N PHE A 69 -8.94 -0.72 -1.62
CA PHE A 69 -7.70 -0.11 -1.14
C PHE A 69 -7.69 -0.15 0.38
N ILE A 70 -6.66 -0.77 0.97
CA ILE A 70 -6.51 -0.87 2.42
C ILE A 70 -5.26 -0.10 2.84
N GLU A 71 -5.43 0.95 3.65
CA GLU A 71 -4.32 1.68 4.25
C GLU A 71 -3.89 0.99 5.54
N VAL A 72 -2.68 0.43 5.54
CA VAL A 72 -2.07 -0.20 6.70
C VAL A 72 -1.23 0.84 7.43
N GLY A 73 -1.74 1.34 8.55
CA GLY A 73 -1.04 2.31 9.37
C GLY A 73 -1.97 3.24 10.15
N PRO A 74 -1.40 4.18 10.92
CA PRO A 74 -2.16 5.10 11.74
C PRO A 74 -2.76 6.25 10.91
N GLY A 75 -4.04 6.57 11.11
CA GLY A 75 -4.58 7.91 10.82
C GLY A 75 -5.47 8.06 9.59
N GLY A 76 -5.45 7.12 8.64
CA GLY A 76 -6.39 7.14 7.51
C GLY A 76 -6.16 8.26 6.48
N VAL A 77 -4.96 8.85 6.47
CA VAL A 77 -4.63 10.00 5.62
C VAL A 77 -4.49 9.56 4.16
N LEU A 78 -3.82 8.43 3.91
CA LEU A 78 -3.63 7.92 2.56
C LEU A 78 -4.95 7.43 1.95
N THR A 79 -5.90 6.98 2.78
CA THR A 79 -7.26 6.59 2.39
C THR A 79 -7.97 7.76 1.74
N ALA A 80 -7.97 8.93 2.41
CA ALA A 80 -8.60 10.14 1.87
C ALA A 80 -7.88 10.62 0.60
N LEU A 81 -6.54 10.65 0.61
CA LEU A 81 -5.76 11.04 -0.58
C LEU A 81 -6.00 10.10 -1.76
N ALA A 82 -6.15 8.80 -1.53
CA ALA A 82 -6.39 7.81 -2.58
C ALA A 82 -7.80 7.96 -3.19
N GLN A 83 -8.80 8.32 -2.39
CA GLN A 83 -10.14 8.69 -2.88
C GLN A 83 -10.06 9.86 -3.87
N ASP A 84 -9.33 10.91 -3.49
CA ASP A 84 -9.13 12.11 -4.34
C ASP A 84 -8.28 11.82 -5.60
N CYS A 85 -7.56 10.70 -5.64
CA CYS A 85 -6.78 10.30 -6.80
C CYS A 85 -7.63 9.74 -7.93
N LEU A 86 -8.76 9.10 -7.61
CA LEU A 86 -9.64 8.45 -8.59
C LEU A 86 -10.81 9.36 -9.01
N GLY A 87 -11.30 10.25 -8.15
CA GLY A 87 -12.37 11.20 -8.49
C GLY A 87 -13.68 10.54 -8.96
N ASP A 88 -14.66 11.36 -9.35
CA ASP A 88 -15.99 10.88 -9.80
C ASP A 88 -16.03 10.46 -11.29
N GLU A 89 -15.03 10.85 -12.10
CA GLU A 89 -15.08 10.73 -13.56
C GLU A 89 -14.45 9.43 -14.12
N ASP A 90 -13.53 8.77 -13.38
CA ASP A 90 -12.74 7.62 -13.90
C ASP A 90 -13.45 6.25 -13.74
N GLY A 91 -14.78 6.20 -13.56
CA GLY A 91 -15.53 4.94 -13.39
C GLY A 91 -15.20 4.19 -12.09
N ALA A 92 -14.51 4.86 -11.16
CA ALA A 92 -14.12 4.35 -9.84
C ALA A 92 -15.23 4.49 -8.79
N THR A 93 -16.49 4.65 -9.21
CA THR A 93 -17.64 4.86 -8.33
C THR A 93 -17.84 3.72 -7.31
N ASP A 94 -17.31 2.54 -7.61
CA ASP A 94 -17.40 1.34 -6.77
C ASP A 94 -16.13 1.05 -5.96
N ALA A 95 -15.11 1.93 -6.01
CA ALA A 95 -13.86 1.71 -5.27
C ALA A 95 -14.05 1.93 -3.75
N VAL A 96 -13.52 1.00 -2.96
CA VAL A 96 -13.64 1.00 -1.50
C VAL A 96 -12.30 1.32 -0.88
N PHE A 97 -12.29 2.30 0.03
CA PHE A 97 -11.08 2.70 0.75
C PHE A 97 -11.27 2.43 2.24
N VAL A 98 -10.32 1.72 2.84
CA VAL A 98 -10.43 1.21 4.21
C VAL A 98 -9.14 1.53 4.99
N PRO A 99 -9.19 2.45 5.97
CA PRO A 99 -8.09 2.60 6.91
C PRO A 99 -8.13 1.49 7.95
N THR A 100 -6.99 0.85 8.23
CA THR A 100 -6.93 -0.19 9.27
C THR A 100 -7.02 0.37 10.68
N LEU A 101 -6.46 1.57 10.91
CA LEU A 101 -6.44 2.25 12.21
C LEU A 101 -6.99 3.66 12.12
N ARG A 102 -7.57 4.15 13.22
CA ARG A 102 -7.98 5.55 13.37
C ARG A 102 -7.67 6.04 14.78
N ALA A 103 -7.24 7.29 14.89
CA ALA A 103 -6.85 7.90 16.16
C ALA A 103 -8.04 8.14 17.11
N ASP A 104 -9.27 8.15 16.60
CA ASP A 104 -10.50 8.44 17.35
C ASP A 104 -11.09 7.22 18.08
N ARG A 105 -10.45 6.05 18.00
CA ARG A 105 -10.99 4.80 18.59
C ARG A 105 -9.88 3.81 18.95
N PRO A 106 -10.14 2.84 19.84
CA PRO A 106 -9.18 1.80 20.19
C PRO A 106 -8.77 0.93 19.00
N GLU A 107 -7.49 0.55 18.96
CA GLU A 107 -6.89 -0.24 17.87
C GLU A 107 -7.66 -1.53 17.54
N PRO A 108 -8.05 -2.39 18.51
CA PRO A 108 -8.77 -3.62 18.17
C PRO A 108 -10.14 -3.37 17.52
N ALA A 109 -10.83 -2.31 17.95
CA ALA A 109 -12.13 -1.94 17.39
C ALA A 109 -11.99 -1.33 16.00
N ALA A 110 -10.95 -0.51 15.77
CA ALA A 110 -10.64 0.03 14.44
C ALA A 110 -10.34 -1.10 13.44
N PHE A 111 -9.46 -2.02 13.83
CA PHE A 111 -9.04 -3.12 12.98
C PHE A 111 -10.19 -4.08 12.66
N ALA A 112 -10.99 -4.46 13.68
CA ALA A 112 -12.17 -5.31 13.45
C ALA A 112 -13.18 -4.65 12.49
N ALA A 113 -13.40 -3.33 12.61
CA ALA A 113 -14.24 -2.59 11.69
C ALA A 113 -13.67 -2.55 10.26
N ALA A 114 -12.34 -2.43 10.11
CA ALA A 114 -11.68 -2.47 8.81
C ALA A 114 -11.83 -3.84 8.12
N VAL A 115 -11.61 -4.94 8.87
CA VAL A 115 -11.81 -6.31 8.38
C VAL A 115 -13.27 -6.54 7.98
N ALA A 116 -14.22 -6.11 8.81
CA ALA A 116 -15.64 -6.18 8.50
C ALA A 116 -16.00 -5.37 7.24
N ARG A 117 -15.45 -4.15 7.09
CA ARG A 117 -15.67 -3.31 5.92
C ARG A 117 -15.14 -3.95 4.64
N ALA A 118 -13.92 -4.50 4.67
CA ALA A 118 -13.38 -5.24 3.54
C ALA A 118 -14.27 -6.44 3.19
N HIS A 119 -14.74 -7.18 4.20
CA HIS A 119 -15.59 -8.36 4.01
C HIS A 119 -16.91 -8.05 3.32
N VAL A 120 -17.64 -7.05 3.80
CA VAL A 120 -18.96 -6.69 3.21
C VAL A 120 -18.85 -6.12 1.79
N HIS A 121 -17.64 -5.76 1.35
CA HIS A 121 -17.34 -5.35 -0.02
C HIS A 121 -16.67 -6.46 -0.84
N GLY A 122 -16.81 -7.72 -0.43
CA GLY A 122 -16.47 -8.89 -1.23
C GLY A 122 -15.09 -9.49 -0.98
N ILE A 123 -14.27 -8.93 -0.09
CA ILE A 123 -13.01 -9.55 0.29
C ILE A 123 -13.29 -10.78 1.17
N ARG A 124 -12.76 -11.94 0.77
CA ARG A 124 -12.83 -13.15 1.58
C ARG A 124 -11.92 -13.01 2.80
N VAL A 125 -12.52 -13.09 3.98
CA VAL A 125 -11.80 -13.12 5.25
C VAL A 125 -11.79 -14.54 5.79
N ASP A 126 -10.62 -15.00 6.22
CA ASP A 126 -10.51 -16.21 7.03
C ASP A 126 -10.85 -15.89 8.48
N TRP A 127 -12.12 -16.03 8.84
CA TRP A 127 -12.60 -15.79 10.20
C TRP A 127 -11.99 -16.76 11.22
N SER A 128 -11.58 -17.96 10.79
CA SER A 128 -10.92 -18.91 11.70
C SER A 128 -9.54 -18.39 12.13
N ALA A 129 -8.81 -17.75 11.22
CA ALA A 129 -7.55 -17.07 11.53
C ALA A 129 -7.76 -15.82 12.40
N VAL A 130 -8.82 -15.05 12.15
CA VAL A 130 -9.13 -13.83 12.94
C VAL A 130 -9.43 -14.16 14.41
N PHE A 131 -10.12 -15.26 14.67
CA PHE A 131 -10.46 -15.70 16.03
C PHE A 131 -9.53 -16.80 16.57
N ALA A 132 -8.42 -17.09 15.89
CA ALA A 132 -7.46 -18.09 16.34
C ALA A 132 -6.95 -17.74 17.75
N GLY A 133 -6.93 -18.74 18.64
CA GLY A 133 -6.47 -18.57 20.02
C GLY A 133 -7.46 -17.88 20.96
N ARG A 134 -8.71 -17.63 20.53
CA ARG A 134 -9.80 -17.19 21.39
C ARG A 134 -10.82 -18.33 21.55
N SER A 135 -10.84 -18.93 22.74
CA SER A 135 -11.84 -19.91 23.19
C SER A 135 -12.89 -19.24 24.06
#